data_AF-A0A1H7VAZ2-F1
#
_entry.id   AF-A0A1H7VAZ2-F1
#
_cell.length_a   1.000
_cell.length_b   1.000
_cell.length_c   1.000
_cell.angle_alpha   90.00
_cell.angle_beta   90.00
_cell.angle_gamma   90.00
#
_symmetry.space_group_name_H-M   'P 1'
#
loop_
_entity.id
_entity.type
_entity.pdbx_description
1 polymer ?
#
loop_
_entity_poly.entity_id
_entity_poly.type
_entity_poly.pdbx_seq_one_letter_code
_entity_poly.pdbx_strand_id
1 'polypeptide(L)'
;MTWKAAYRRTYVGIGGAGCVDWSKAEMAMAATQLAKPFKGTAPELHDFIDWIVTNWSIVLAERFEWMKRKKPPELPDLRFVLAFRHEFFAAYGRRSVDRYLESLSEHERTIRKSLLKDGLTHEHAMERLADRRVRQQLREEMEKREAKAAQALRTAAVARGNVIKERRAMEAQLYRYKHRIAQEPPKPTLPNGAREVSDEELVASVQLLAKMMAIDPNSE
;
A
#
# COMPACT_ATOMS: atom_id res chain seq x y z
N MET A 1 -5.08 -36.85 -12.08
CA MET A 1 -3.82 -36.73 -12.86
C MET A 1 -2.79 -37.75 -12.36
N THR A 2 -1.97 -38.32 -13.24
CA THR A 2 -0.95 -39.33 -12.89
C THR A 2 0.37 -38.68 -12.45
N TRP A 3 1.16 -39.35 -11.61
CA TRP A 3 2.49 -38.89 -11.15
C TRP A 3 3.38 -38.40 -12.29
N LYS A 4 3.37 -39.12 -13.41
CA LYS A 4 4.12 -38.79 -14.63
C LYS A 4 3.70 -37.44 -15.23
N ALA A 5 2.42 -37.10 -15.18
CA ALA A 5 1.92 -35.82 -15.68
C ALA A 5 2.40 -34.66 -14.79
N ALA A 6 2.30 -34.82 -13.46
CA ALA A 6 2.82 -33.84 -12.50
C ALA A 6 4.34 -33.64 -12.66
N TYR A 7 5.08 -34.75 -12.79
CA TYR A 7 6.53 -34.72 -12.92
C TYR A 7 6.97 -34.01 -14.18
N ARG A 8 6.36 -34.34 -15.32
CA ARG A 8 6.65 -33.65 -16.58
C ARG A 8 6.35 -32.15 -16.47
N ARG A 9 5.20 -31.76 -15.92
CA ARG A 9 4.85 -30.34 -15.80
C ARG A 9 5.90 -29.54 -15.01
N THR A 10 6.44 -30.12 -13.94
CA THR A 10 7.37 -29.41 -13.04
C THR A 10 8.83 -29.49 -13.48
N TYR A 11 9.26 -30.61 -14.09
CA TYR A 11 10.68 -30.90 -14.32
C TYR A 11 11.09 -30.99 -15.80
N VAL A 12 10.22 -30.64 -16.76
CA VAL A 12 10.48 -30.75 -18.22
C VAL A 12 11.75 -30.02 -18.70
N GLY A 13 12.27 -29.03 -17.96
CA GLY A 13 13.48 -28.30 -18.32
C GLY A 13 14.77 -28.70 -17.56
N ILE A 14 14.70 -29.66 -16.62
CA ILE A 14 15.85 -30.00 -15.77
C ILE A 14 16.63 -31.15 -16.42
N GLY A 15 17.88 -30.87 -16.83
CA GLY A 15 18.77 -31.87 -17.41
C GLY A 15 18.98 -33.06 -16.47
N GLY A 16 18.65 -34.27 -16.93
CA GLY A 16 18.77 -35.51 -16.14
C GLY A 16 17.52 -35.90 -15.34
N ALA A 17 16.47 -35.07 -15.31
CA ALA A 17 15.20 -35.40 -14.64
C ALA A 17 14.34 -36.35 -15.49
N GLY A 18 14.73 -37.62 -15.55
CA GLY A 18 13.91 -38.68 -16.13
C GLY A 18 12.82 -39.11 -15.16
N CYS A 19 11.54 -38.94 -15.52
CA CYS A 19 10.45 -39.58 -14.78
C CYS A 19 10.52 -41.10 -15.00
N VAL A 20 10.98 -41.84 -14.00
CA VAL A 20 10.97 -43.30 -14.02
C VAL A 20 9.52 -43.78 -14.05
N ASP A 21 9.20 -44.64 -15.01
CA ASP A 21 7.88 -45.26 -15.07
C ASP A 21 7.70 -46.22 -13.89
N TRP A 22 6.55 -46.12 -13.22
CA TRP A 22 6.24 -46.96 -12.08
C TRP A 22 6.10 -48.41 -12.53
N SER A 23 6.83 -49.30 -11.85
CA SER A 23 6.62 -50.74 -12.03
C SER A 23 5.22 -51.15 -11.56
N LYS A 24 4.73 -52.31 -12.04
CA LYS A 24 3.46 -52.88 -11.56
C LYS A 24 3.45 -53.08 -10.05
N ALA A 25 4.60 -53.47 -9.47
CA ALA A 25 4.77 -53.63 -8.03
C ALA A 25 4.63 -52.30 -7.29
N GLU A 26 5.25 -51.24 -7.80
CA GLU A 26 5.15 -49.89 -7.23
C GLU A 26 3.73 -49.31 -7.31
N MET A 27 3.03 -49.55 -8.42
CA MET A 27 1.61 -49.20 -8.52
C MET A 27 0.76 -49.91 -7.46
N ALA A 28 0.99 -51.20 -7.23
CA ALA A 28 0.29 -51.96 -6.19
C ALA A 28 0.62 -51.46 -4.78
N MET A 29 1.89 -51.11 -4.53
CA MET A 29 2.31 -50.52 -3.25
C MET A 29 1.70 -49.14 -3.05
N ALA A 30 1.65 -48.28 -4.07
CA ALA A 30 1.00 -46.99 -3.99
C ALA A 30 -0.51 -47.11 -3.74
N ALA A 31 -1.19 -48.05 -4.41
CA ALA A 31 -2.60 -48.32 -4.15
C ALA A 31 -2.84 -48.73 -2.68
N THR A 32 -1.98 -49.60 -2.15
CA THR A 32 -2.16 -50.17 -0.80
C THR A 32 -1.71 -49.24 0.31
N GLN A 33 -0.60 -48.52 0.13
CA GLN A 33 0.03 -47.71 1.18
C GLN A 33 -0.27 -46.22 1.07
N LEU A 34 -0.69 -45.74 -0.11
CA LEU A 34 -1.02 -44.33 -0.33
C LEU A 34 -2.53 -44.16 -0.51
N ALA A 35 -3.15 -44.84 -1.46
CA ALA A 35 -4.56 -44.63 -1.80
C ALA A 35 -5.51 -45.18 -0.73
N LYS A 36 -5.32 -46.43 -0.27
CA LYS A 36 -6.17 -47.05 0.75
C LYS A 36 -6.22 -46.29 2.10
N PRO A 37 -5.11 -45.79 2.67
CA PRO A 37 -5.14 -45.04 3.92
C PRO A 37 -5.50 -43.55 3.74
N PHE A 38 -5.62 -43.06 2.50
CA PHE A 38 -6.02 -41.69 2.24
C PHE A 38 -7.50 -41.50 2.59
N LYS A 39 -7.81 -40.53 3.46
CA LYS A 39 -9.17 -40.29 3.95
C LYS A 39 -10.01 -39.40 3.04
N GLY A 40 -9.44 -38.92 1.93
CA GLY A 40 -10.05 -37.97 1.01
C GLY A 40 -10.65 -38.61 -0.25
N THR A 41 -11.15 -37.77 -1.14
CA THR A 41 -11.71 -38.19 -2.44
C THR A 41 -10.60 -38.55 -3.44
N ALA A 42 -10.94 -39.30 -4.50
CA ALA A 42 -9.96 -39.62 -5.56
C ALA A 42 -9.35 -38.37 -6.22
N PRO A 43 -10.12 -37.29 -6.51
CA PRO A 43 -9.54 -36.01 -6.93
C PRO A 43 -8.53 -35.43 -5.93
N GLU A 44 -8.84 -35.44 -4.63
CA GLU A 44 -7.91 -34.95 -3.60
C GLU A 44 -6.62 -35.76 -3.50
N LEU A 45 -6.69 -37.08 -3.77
CA LEU A 45 -5.52 -37.94 -3.84
C LEU A 45 -4.64 -37.57 -5.04
N HIS A 46 -5.25 -37.25 -6.18
CA HIS A 46 -4.52 -36.75 -7.34
C HIS A 46 -3.88 -35.38 -7.08
N ASP A 47 -4.60 -34.49 -6.41
CA ASP A 47 -4.07 -33.18 -5.98
C ASP A 47 -2.92 -33.32 -4.98
N PHE A 48 -3.00 -34.31 -4.09
CA PHE A 48 -1.93 -34.65 -3.16
C PHE A 48 -0.67 -35.09 -3.90
N ILE A 49 -0.81 -36.02 -4.85
CA ILE A 49 0.30 -36.50 -5.68
C ILE A 49 0.92 -35.35 -6.47
N ASP A 50 0.09 -34.52 -7.11
CA ASP A 50 0.54 -33.37 -7.87
C ASP A 50 1.29 -32.35 -7.00
N TRP A 51 0.80 -32.13 -5.79
CA TRP A 51 1.41 -31.26 -4.80
C TRP A 51 2.77 -31.75 -4.33
N ILE A 52 2.91 -33.04 -4.01
CA ILE A 52 4.18 -33.65 -3.58
C ILE A 52 5.26 -33.37 -4.63
N VAL A 53 4.93 -33.64 -5.90
CA VAL A 53 5.88 -33.47 -7.01
C VAL A 53 6.23 -32.00 -7.21
N THR A 54 5.25 -31.09 -7.10
CA THR A 54 5.48 -29.66 -7.29
C THR A 54 6.25 -29.02 -6.13
N ASN A 55 6.08 -29.50 -4.90
CA ASN A 55 6.63 -28.88 -3.69
C ASN A 55 7.70 -29.74 -3.04
N TRP A 56 8.34 -30.62 -3.81
CA TRP A 56 9.28 -31.62 -3.31
C TRP A 56 10.38 -31.01 -2.43
N SER A 57 11.07 -30.00 -2.93
CA SER A 57 12.17 -29.32 -2.22
C SER A 57 11.71 -28.69 -0.91
N ILE A 58 10.52 -28.10 -0.89
CA ILE A 58 9.95 -27.47 0.30
C ILE A 58 9.65 -28.53 1.36
N VAL A 59 8.99 -29.64 0.96
CA VAL A 59 8.67 -30.73 1.88
C VAL A 59 9.96 -31.37 2.44
N LEU A 60 10.99 -31.52 1.61
CA LEU A 60 12.30 -32.01 2.05
C LEU A 60 12.96 -31.08 3.07
N ALA A 61 12.97 -29.77 2.81
CA ALA A 61 13.52 -28.79 3.73
C ALA A 61 12.76 -28.76 5.07
N GLU A 62 11.43 -28.86 5.06
CA GLU A 62 10.65 -28.76 6.30
C GLU A 62 10.62 -30.05 7.13
N ARG A 63 10.48 -31.21 6.49
CA ARG A 63 10.22 -32.49 7.18
C ARG A 63 11.44 -33.37 7.31
N PHE A 64 12.46 -33.15 6.50
CA PHE A 64 13.58 -34.06 6.36
C PHE A 64 14.95 -33.37 6.54
N GLU A 65 14.99 -32.14 7.05
CA GLU A 65 16.24 -31.43 7.38
C GLU A 65 17.12 -32.21 8.36
N TRP A 66 16.50 -32.96 9.28
CA TRP A 66 17.19 -33.79 10.25
C TRP A 66 17.94 -34.97 9.62
N MET A 67 17.64 -35.33 8.37
CA MET A 67 18.18 -36.52 7.70
C MET A 67 19.57 -36.27 7.08
N LYS A 68 20.58 -36.08 7.94
CA LYS A 68 21.95 -35.72 7.51
C LYS A 68 22.77 -36.88 6.93
N ARG A 69 22.51 -38.12 7.37
CA ARG A 69 23.31 -39.31 7.00
C ARG A 69 22.84 -39.99 5.70
N LYS A 70 21.53 -40.05 5.48
CA LYS A 70 20.92 -40.54 4.24
C LYS A 70 20.18 -39.37 3.62
N LYS A 71 20.89 -38.60 2.80
CA LYS A 71 20.33 -37.40 2.18
C LYS A 71 19.05 -37.79 1.41
N PRO A 72 17.95 -37.05 1.56
CA PRO A 72 16.75 -37.33 0.81
C PRO A 72 17.01 -37.19 -0.70
N PRO A 73 16.27 -37.93 -1.56
CA PRO A 73 16.43 -37.85 -3.01
C PRO A 73 16.19 -36.41 -3.50
N GLU A 74 17.06 -35.91 -4.38
CA GLU A 74 16.92 -34.54 -4.91
C GLU A 74 15.71 -34.39 -5.83
N LEU A 75 15.30 -35.48 -6.47
CA LEU A 75 14.12 -35.57 -7.32
C LEU A 75 13.02 -36.41 -6.65
N PRO A 76 11.73 -36.17 -6.98
CA PRO A 76 10.63 -36.96 -6.46
C PRO A 76 10.82 -38.46 -6.74
N ASP A 77 10.96 -39.25 -5.68
CA ASP A 77 11.01 -40.71 -5.74
C ASP A 77 9.79 -41.30 -5.01
N LEU A 78 9.04 -42.14 -5.71
CA LEU A 78 7.87 -42.80 -5.16
C LEU A 78 8.25 -43.68 -3.96
N ARG A 79 9.36 -44.42 -4.02
CA ARG A 79 9.74 -45.32 -2.91
C ARG A 79 9.99 -44.54 -1.63
N PHE A 80 10.64 -43.38 -1.75
CA PHE A 80 10.83 -42.46 -0.64
C PHE A 80 9.49 -41.92 -0.11
N VAL A 81 8.57 -41.51 -0.98
CA VAL A 81 7.22 -41.09 -0.58
C VAL A 81 6.48 -42.17 0.19
N LEU A 82 6.53 -43.42 -0.29
CA LEU A 82 5.86 -44.55 0.36
C LEU A 82 6.48 -44.87 1.72
N ALA A 83 7.82 -44.83 1.82
CA ALA A 83 8.55 -45.05 3.07
C ALA A 83 8.21 -44.01 4.14
N PHE A 84 8.07 -42.75 3.76
CA PHE A 84 7.80 -41.63 4.68
C PHE A 84 6.41 -41.03 4.51
N ARG A 85 5.42 -41.82 4.08
CA ARG A 85 4.06 -41.34 3.73
C ARG A 85 3.40 -40.48 4.81
N HIS A 86 3.68 -40.78 6.09
CA HIS A 86 3.11 -40.04 7.21
C HIS A 86 3.59 -38.59 7.26
N GLU A 87 4.85 -38.33 6.93
CA GLU A 87 5.39 -36.97 6.86
C GLU A 87 4.79 -36.19 5.69
N PHE A 88 4.60 -36.85 4.54
CA PHE A 88 3.94 -36.24 3.39
C PHE A 88 2.46 -35.93 3.68
N PHE A 89 1.72 -36.83 4.34
CA PHE A 89 0.35 -36.55 4.76
C PHE A 89 0.29 -35.43 5.81
N ALA A 90 1.21 -35.38 6.76
CA ALA A 90 1.27 -34.31 7.76
C ALA A 90 1.59 -32.95 7.11
N ALA A 91 2.49 -32.92 6.13
CA ALA A 91 2.81 -31.71 5.36
C ALA A 91 1.63 -31.26 4.49
N TYR A 92 0.95 -32.21 3.82
CA TYR A 92 -0.24 -31.90 3.02
C TYR A 92 -1.42 -31.42 3.86
N GLY A 93 -1.62 -32.00 5.05
CA GLY A 93 -2.64 -31.57 6.00
C GLY A 93 -2.43 -30.11 6.44
N ARG A 94 -1.19 -29.71 6.73
CA ARG A 94 -0.87 -28.29 7.01
C ARG A 94 -1.25 -27.39 5.84
N ARG A 95 -0.94 -27.78 4.61
CA ARG A 95 -1.35 -27.04 3.41
C ARG A 95 -2.86 -26.90 3.27
N SER A 96 -3.67 -27.90 3.62
CA SER A 96 -5.13 -27.74 3.59
C SER A 96 -5.63 -26.73 4.62
N VAL A 97 -4.99 -26.68 5.79
CA VAL A 97 -5.23 -25.64 6.80
C VAL A 97 -4.78 -24.30 6.27
N ASP A 98 -3.60 -24.19 5.68
CA ASP A 98 -3.04 -22.95 5.14
C ASP A 98 -3.83 -22.45 3.94
N ARG A 99 -4.32 -23.32 3.04
CA ARG A 99 -5.21 -22.96 1.93
C ARG A 99 -6.62 -22.62 2.40
N TYR A 100 -7.12 -23.29 3.45
CA TYR A 100 -8.38 -22.90 4.09
C TYR A 100 -8.24 -21.51 4.72
N LEU A 101 -7.14 -21.24 5.43
CA LEU A 101 -6.80 -19.90 5.92
C LEU A 101 -6.66 -18.92 4.73
N GLU A 102 -5.89 -19.28 3.71
CA GLU A 102 -5.89 -18.90 2.28
C GLU A 102 -7.23 -18.36 1.77
N SER A 103 -8.28 -19.17 1.89
CA SER A 103 -9.62 -18.89 1.37
C SER A 103 -10.49 -18.05 2.31
N LEU A 104 -10.12 -17.97 3.59
CA LEU A 104 -10.81 -17.12 4.56
C LEU A 104 -10.41 -15.66 4.32
N SER A 105 -11.40 -14.77 4.46
CA SER A 105 -11.17 -13.32 4.43
C SER A 105 -10.15 -12.93 5.50
N GLU A 106 -9.41 -11.84 5.29
CA GLU A 106 -8.42 -11.33 6.26
C GLU A 106 -9.02 -11.16 7.67
N HIS A 107 -10.33 -10.86 7.71
CA HIS A 107 -11.14 -10.79 8.93
C HIS A 107 -11.25 -12.14 9.65
N GLU A 108 -11.64 -13.20 8.96
CA GLU A 108 -11.83 -14.56 9.51
C GLU A 108 -10.50 -15.23 9.91
N ARG A 109 -9.42 -14.97 9.18
CA ARG A 109 -8.08 -15.42 9.56
C ARG A 109 -7.65 -14.84 10.90
N THR A 110 -7.94 -13.57 11.13
CA THR A 110 -7.57 -12.89 12.36
C THR A 110 -8.38 -13.41 13.55
N ILE A 111 -9.70 -13.61 13.37
CA ILE A 111 -10.58 -14.24 14.37
C ILE A 111 -10.06 -15.62 14.76
N ARG A 112 -9.77 -16.49 13.79
CA ARG A 112 -9.35 -17.87 14.07
C ARG A 112 -7.95 -17.95 14.65
N LYS A 113 -7.04 -17.03 14.29
CA LYS A 113 -5.72 -16.91 14.92
C LYS A 113 -5.84 -16.52 16.40
N SER A 114 -6.75 -15.61 16.76
CA SER A 114 -7.05 -15.30 18.17
C SER A 114 -7.72 -16.47 18.91
N LEU A 115 -8.60 -17.23 18.26
CA LEU A 115 -9.23 -18.42 18.85
C LEU A 115 -8.19 -19.53 19.14
N LEU A 116 -7.30 -19.82 18.20
CA LEU A 116 -6.33 -20.92 18.30
C LEU A 116 -5.10 -20.59 19.16
N LYS A 117 -4.64 -19.33 19.14
CA LYS A 117 -3.43 -18.91 19.87
C LYS A 117 -3.73 -18.50 21.32
N ASP A 118 -4.85 -17.81 21.54
CA ASP A 118 -5.16 -17.21 22.84
C ASP A 118 -6.28 -17.97 23.58
N GLY A 119 -6.87 -19.03 22.98
CA GLY A 119 -7.93 -19.84 23.60
C GLY A 119 -9.22 -19.05 23.89
N LEU A 120 -9.41 -17.92 23.20
CA LEU A 120 -10.56 -17.03 23.40
C LEU A 120 -11.84 -17.62 22.80
N THR A 121 -13.00 -17.18 23.31
CA THR A 121 -14.31 -17.46 22.70
C THR A 121 -14.54 -16.56 21.48
N HIS A 122 -15.46 -16.96 20.59
CA HIS A 122 -15.76 -16.25 19.35
C HIS A 122 -16.18 -14.79 19.58
N GLU A 123 -16.98 -14.54 20.61
CA GLU A 123 -17.47 -13.20 20.97
C GLU A 123 -16.33 -12.27 21.40
N HIS A 124 -15.40 -12.72 22.25
CA HIS A 124 -14.24 -11.92 22.65
C HIS A 124 -13.23 -11.70 21.52
N ALA A 125 -13.12 -12.63 20.57
CA ALA A 125 -12.29 -12.44 19.39
C ALA A 125 -12.85 -11.32 18.48
N MET A 126 -14.18 -11.24 18.35
CA MET A 126 -14.87 -10.18 17.61
C MET A 126 -14.71 -8.81 18.27
N GLU A 127 -14.85 -8.74 19.60
CA GLU A 127 -14.67 -7.52 20.38
C GLU A 127 -13.25 -6.95 20.23
N ARG A 128 -12.21 -7.79 20.36
CA ARG A 128 -10.81 -7.37 20.14
C ARG A 128 -10.53 -6.86 18.73
N LEU A 129 -11.24 -7.39 17.74
CA LEU A 129 -11.11 -6.93 16.35
C LEU A 129 -11.77 -5.59 16.13
N ALA A 130 -12.95 -5.38 16.72
CA ALA A 130 -13.62 -4.09 16.71
C ALA A 130 -12.71 -3.02 17.34
N ASP A 131 -12.12 -3.30 18.51
CA ASP A 131 -11.18 -2.41 19.18
C ASP A 131 -9.95 -2.07 18.33
N ARG A 132 -9.38 -3.05 17.63
CA ARG A 132 -8.25 -2.81 16.73
C ARG A 132 -8.63 -1.91 15.56
N ARG A 133 -9.81 -2.12 14.96
CA ARG A 133 -10.31 -1.28 13.86
C ARG A 133 -10.55 0.16 14.31
N VAL A 134 -11.17 0.35 15.48
CA VAL A 134 -11.39 1.69 16.05
C VAL A 134 -10.06 2.40 16.30
N ARG A 135 -9.07 1.71 16.88
CA ARG A 135 -7.73 2.28 17.09
C ARG A 135 -7.01 2.62 15.79
N GLN A 136 -7.18 1.81 14.76
CA GLN A 136 -6.58 2.07 13.46
C GLN A 136 -7.23 3.27 12.78
N GLN A 137 -8.56 3.36 12.79
CA GLN A 137 -9.29 4.52 12.27
C GLN A 137 -8.90 5.82 12.97
N LEU A 138 -8.78 5.79 14.31
CA LEU A 138 -8.31 6.95 15.09
C LEU A 138 -6.90 7.40 14.69
N ARG A 139 -5.98 6.46 14.43
CA ARG A 139 -4.62 6.79 13.95
C ARG A 139 -4.64 7.43 12.57
N GLU A 140 -5.41 6.86 11.64
CA GLU A 140 -5.54 7.40 10.28
C GLU A 140 -6.19 8.81 10.28
N GLU A 141 -7.16 9.05 11.15
CA GLU A 141 -7.75 10.38 11.31
C GLU A 141 -6.76 11.39 11.90
N MET A 142 -5.97 10.99 12.88
CA MET A 142 -4.92 11.83 13.48
C MET A 142 -3.85 12.19 12.44
N GLU A 143 -3.37 11.21 11.67
CA GLU A 143 -2.38 11.44 10.61
C GLU A 143 -2.92 12.39 9.53
N LYS A 144 -4.19 12.21 9.12
CA LYS A 144 -4.85 13.14 8.18
C LYS A 144 -4.97 14.55 8.75
N ARG A 145 -5.28 14.71 10.04
CA ARG A 145 -5.37 16.02 10.70
C ARG A 145 -4.00 16.69 10.79
N GLU A 146 -2.96 15.95 11.14
CA GLU A 146 -1.58 16.43 11.18
C GLU A 146 -1.10 16.86 9.80
N ALA A 147 -1.35 16.06 8.77
CA ALA A 147 -1.01 16.41 7.39
C ALA A 147 -1.69 17.71 6.93
N LYS A 148 -2.99 17.86 7.22
CA LYS A 148 -3.73 19.10 6.91
C LYS A 148 -3.20 20.30 7.69
N ALA A 149 -2.90 20.14 8.98
CA ALA A 149 -2.31 21.20 9.80
C ALA A 149 -0.93 21.63 9.29
N ALA A 150 -0.07 20.68 8.94
CA ALA A 150 1.24 20.95 8.36
C ALA A 150 1.13 21.68 7.01
N GLN A 151 0.17 21.29 6.16
CA GLN A 151 -0.08 21.98 4.90
C GLN A 151 -0.55 23.42 5.11
N ALA A 152 -1.45 23.65 6.07
CA ALA A 152 -1.92 25.00 6.43
C ALA A 152 -0.80 25.88 6.99
N LEU A 153 0.11 25.32 7.79
CA LEU A 153 1.29 26.05 8.28
C LEU A 153 2.23 26.45 7.13
N ARG A 154 2.44 25.56 6.16
CA ARG A 154 3.26 25.85 4.96
C ARG A 154 2.65 26.97 4.12
N THR A 155 1.35 26.92 3.85
CA THR A 155 0.68 27.97 3.06
C THR A 155 0.70 29.31 3.79
N ALA A 156 0.46 29.32 5.10
CA ALA A 156 0.56 30.54 5.92
C ALA A 156 1.98 31.13 5.93
N ALA A 157 3.02 30.28 5.99
CA ALA A 157 4.41 30.73 5.94
C ALA A 157 4.77 31.37 4.59
N VAL A 158 4.31 30.77 3.47
CA VAL A 158 4.50 31.34 2.13
C VAL A 158 3.77 32.67 1.99
N ALA A 159 2.51 32.75 2.45
CA ALA A 159 1.73 33.99 2.42
C ALA A 159 2.43 35.11 3.21
N ARG A 160 2.91 34.82 4.43
CA ARG A 160 3.69 35.79 5.23
C ARG A 160 4.99 36.21 4.52
N GLY A 161 5.68 35.27 3.87
CA GLY A 161 6.88 35.57 3.10
C GLY A 161 6.63 36.51 1.92
N ASN A 162 5.50 36.34 1.22
CA ASN A 162 5.13 37.20 0.10
C ASN A 162 4.80 38.63 0.56
N VAL A 163 4.04 38.79 1.66
CA VAL A 163 3.75 40.10 2.25
C VAL A 163 5.03 40.86 2.63
N ILE A 164 6.03 40.17 3.19
CA ILE A 164 7.32 40.78 3.53
C ILE A 164 8.07 41.22 2.27
N LYS A 165 8.06 40.42 1.20
CA LYS A 165 8.71 40.77 -0.08
C LYS A 165 8.04 41.98 -0.73
N GLU A 166 6.71 42.02 -0.76
CA GLU A 166 5.95 43.15 -1.28
C GLU A 166 6.24 44.43 -0.51
N ARG A 167 6.27 44.35 0.82
CA ARG A 167 6.63 45.50 1.68
C ARG A 167 8.03 46.02 1.36
N ARG A 168 9.03 45.13 1.24
CA ARG A 168 10.41 45.52 0.88
C ARG A 168 10.50 46.12 -0.53
N ALA A 169 9.73 45.59 -1.48
CA ALA A 169 9.67 46.13 -2.84
C ALA A 169 9.07 47.54 -2.87
N MET A 170 7.99 47.77 -2.11
CA MET A 170 7.38 49.10 -1.97
C MET A 170 8.33 50.09 -1.29
N GLU A 171 9.00 49.68 -0.19
CA GLU A 171 10.01 50.50 0.50
C GLU A 171 11.17 50.86 -0.44
N ALA A 172 11.64 49.91 -1.26
CA ALA A 172 12.69 50.16 -2.26
C ALA A 172 12.23 51.12 -3.38
N GLN A 173 10.97 51.01 -3.84
CA GLN A 173 10.39 51.95 -4.81
C GLN A 173 10.29 53.36 -4.24
N LEU A 174 9.81 53.50 -3.01
CA LEU A 174 9.73 54.79 -2.31
C LEU A 174 11.11 55.42 -2.14
N TYR A 175 12.12 54.63 -1.78
CA TYR A 175 13.50 55.10 -1.68
C TYR A 175 14.02 55.62 -3.02
N ARG A 176 13.83 54.86 -4.12
CA ARG A 176 14.21 55.29 -5.48
C ARG A 176 13.49 56.57 -5.91
N TYR A 177 12.20 56.67 -5.60
CA TYR A 177 11.41 57.85 -5.93
C TYR A 177 11.91 59.09 -5.17
N LYS A 178 12.15 58.98 -3.86
CA LYS A 178 12.74 60.05 -3.06
C LYS A 178 14.11 60.48 -3.57
N HIS A 179 14.96 59.51 -3.94
CA HIS A 179 16.28 59.81 -4.49
C HIS A 179 16.23 60.51 -5.85
N ARG A 180 15.25 60.15 -6.69
CA ARG A 180 15.00 60.84 -7.98
C ARG A 180 14.57 62.29 -7.76
N ILE A 181 13.61 62.53 -6.87
CA ILE A 181 13.18 63.90 -6.52
C ILE A 181 14.35 64.73 -5.99
N ALA A 182 15.22 64.14 -5.17
CA ALA A 182 16.38 64.85 -4.63
C ALA A 182 17.47 65.15 -5.69
N GLN A 183 17.50 64.43 -6.81
CA GLN A 183 18.44 64.65 -7.91
C GLN A 183 17.86 65.50 -9.05
N GLU A 184 16.53 65.68 -9.10
CA GLU A 184 15.92 66.65 -10.02
C GLU A 184 16.26 68.07 -9.54
N PRO A 185 16.83 68.93 -10.40
CA PRO A 185 17.05 70.33 -10.05
C PRO A 185 15.69 70.96 -9.73
N PRO A 186 15.62 71.90 -8.77
CA PRO A 186 14.36 72.53 -8.40
C PRO A 186 13.72 73.11 -9.65
N LYS A 187 12.55 72.58 -10.02
CA LYS A 187 11.73 73.16 -11.08
C LYS A 187 11.54 74.64 -10.74
N PRO A 188 11.78 75.58 -11.67
CA PRO A 188 11.58 76.99 -11.41
C PRO A 188 10.15 77.16 -10.90
N THR A 189 10.02 77.67 -9.69
CA THR A 189 8.74 78.05 -9.11
C THR A 189 8.08 79.02 -10.07
N LEU A 190 7.02 78.55 -10.74
CA LEU A 190 6.12 79.43 -11.45
C LEU A 190 5.66 80.50 -10.45
N PRO A 191 5.70 81.79 -10.81
CA PRO A 191 5.22 82.84 -9.93
C PRO A 191 3.76 82.54 -9.58
N ASN A 192 3.38 82.81 -8.33
CA ASN A 192 2.03 82.72 -7.80
C ASN A 192 1.00 83.40 -8.72
N GLY A 193 0.55 82.68 -9.74
CA GLY A 193 -0.74 82.90 -10.37
C GLY A 193 -1.72 82.10 -9.55
N ALA A 194 -2.44 82.78 -8.65
CA ALA A 194 -3.71 82.27 -8.18
C ALA A 194 -4.56 82.03 -9.43
N ARG A 195 -4.55 80.78 -9.91
CA ARG A 195 -5.41 80.36 -11.01
C ARG A 195 -6.79 80.26 -10.38
N GLU A 196 -7.62 81.26 -10.63
CA GLU A 196 -9.04 81.18 -10.36
C GLU A 196 -9.54 79.94 -11.11
N VAL A 197 -9.87 78.89 -10.35
CA VAL A 197 -10.51 77.69 -10.87
C VAL A 197 -11.87 78.17 -11.34
N SER A 198 -12.15 78.08 -12.64
CA SER A 198 -13.46 78.49 -13.13
C SER A 198 -14.53 77.56 -12.56
N ASP A 199 -15.74 78.06 -12.35
CA ASP A 199 -16.86 77.27 -11.80
C ASP A 199 -17.11 75.99 -12.61
N GLU A 200 -16.76 75.98 -13.91
CA GLU A 200 -16.85 74.80 -14.78
C GLU A 200 -15.85 73.69 -14.39
N GLU A 201 -14.61 74.05 -14.05
CA GLU A 201 -13.60 73.08 -13.59
C GLU A 201 -13.95 72.51 -12.21
N LEU A 202 -14.59 73.31 -11.37
CA LEU A 202 -15.08 72.90 -10.06
C LEU A 202 -16.26 71.91 -10.19
N VAL A 203 -17.20 72.19 -11.09
CA VAL A 203 -18.31 71.27 -11.41
C VAL A 203 -17.80 69.97 -12.02
N ALA A 204 -16.83 70.02 -12.93
CA ALA A 204 -16.23 68.83 -13.52
C ALA A 204 -15.52 67.96 -12.47
N SER A 205 -14.82 68.59 -11.53
CA SER A 205 -14.12 67.90 -10.43
C SER A 205 -15.10 67.24 -9.46
N VAL A 206 -16.20 67.93 -9.12
CA VAL A 206 -17.26 67.40 -8.26
C VAL A 206 -18.01 66.26 -8.93
N GLN A 207 -18.29 66.36 -10.24
CA GLN A 207 -18.91 65.28 -11.00
C GLN A 207 -18.01 64.04 -11.08
N LEU A 208 -16.70 64.22 -11.25
CA LEU A 208 -15.74 63.12 -11.25
C LEU A 208 -15.69 62.41 -9.89
N LEU A 209 -15.66 63.18 -8.80
CA LEU A 209 -15.71 62.67 -7.42
C LEU A 209 -17.02 61.93 -7.13
N ALA A 210 -18.16 62.48 -7.56
CA ALA A 210 -19.45 61.82 -7.45
C ALA A 210 -19.49 60.50 -8.23
N LYS A 211 -18.87 60.45 -9.42
CA LYS A 211 -18.75 59.22 -10.22
C LYS A 211 -17.85 58.17 -9.57
N MET A 212 -16.78 58.58 -8.90
CA MET A 212 -15.89 57.67 -8.18
C MET A 212 -16.51 57.15 -6.88
N MET A 213 -17.35 57.94 -6.23
CA MET A 213 -18.08 57.53 -5.01
C MET A 213 -19.34 56.71 -5.30
N ALA A 214 -19.91 56.82 -6.51
CA ALA A 214 -21.06 56.02 -6.96
C ALA A 214 -20.68 54.63 -7.52
N ILE A 215 -19.38 54.27 -7.53
CA ILE A 215 -18.97 52.89 -7.80
C ILE A 215 -19.25 52.08 -6.53
N ASP A 216 -20.48 51.58 -6.47
CA ASP A 216 -20.95 50.59 -5.51
C ASP A 216 -20.02 49.37 -5.54
N PRO A 217 -19.47 48.90 -4.40
CA PRO A 217 -18.61 47.71 -4.37
C PRO A 217 -19.38 46.38 -4.53
N ASN A 218 -20.62 46.42 -5.05
CA ASN A 218 -21.54 45.28 -5.16
C ASN A 218 -22.27 45.18 -6.52
N SER A 219 -21.61 45.56 -7.62
CA SER A 219 -22.08 45.13 -8.95
C SER A 219 -21.20 43.99 -9.48
N GLU A 220 -21.75 42.78 -9.32
CA GLU A 220 -21.30 41.42 -9.73
C GLU A 220 -20.42 40.63 -8.76
#